data_AF-A0AAW8DGY5-F1
#
_entry.id   AF-A0AAW8DGY5-F1
#
_cell.length_a   1.000
_cell.length_b   1.000
_cell.length_c   1.000
_cell.angle_alpha   90.00
_cell.angle_beta   90.00
_cell.angle_gamma   90.00
#
_symmetry.space_group_name_H-M   'P 1'
#
loop_
_entity.id
_entity.type
_entity.pdbx_description
1 polymer ?
#
loop_
_entity_poly.entity_id
_entity_poly.type
_entity_poly.pdbx_seq_one_letter_code
_entity_poly.pdbx_strand_id
1 'polypeptide(L)'
;MTPRIDAPPTTLRPGIDVPDHRGRTGLDQAGRGLDRNPAVVVRDVEVTSDGWHVLRRTTFDYRRRDGRWVTEQRESYDRGNGATILLYDAGRGTVLLTRQFRFPAYVNDHPDGMLIEAAAGLLDDDDPETAIRREASEELGVDVGTLRHVFDAYMSPGSVTERLHFYVAPYTPADQTGPGGGVAAEGEDIETIEIAFSDALAMIDDGRIVDGKSIMLLQWAALNGLCQVP
;
A
#
# COMPACT_ATOMS: atom_id res chain seq x y z
N MET A 1 -53.88 2.39 -28.76
CA MET A 1 -53.42 2.31 -27.36
C MET A 1 -52.02 1.71 -27.42
N THR A 2 -51.00 2.56 -27.45
CA THR A 2 -49.60 2.14 -27.62
C THR A 2 -49.12 1.56 -26.29
N PRO A 3 -48.57 0.34 -26.23
CA PRO A 3 -48.08 -0.22 -24.98
C PRO A 3 -46.90 0.63 -24.49
N ARG A 4 -46.98 1.10 -23.25
CA ARG A 4 -45.82 1.67 -22.55
C ARG A 4 -44.79 0.55 -22.40
N ILE A 5 -43.63 0.74 -23.00
CA ILE A 5 -42.45 -0.04 -22.69
C ILE A 5 -41.99 0.49 -21.33
N ASP A 6 -42.20 -0.28 -20.28
CA ASP A 6 -41.64 0.03 -18.97
C ASP A 6 -40.11 0.08 -19.11
N ALA A 7 -39.50 1.15 -18.61
CA ALA A 7 -38.05 1.24 -18.54
C ALA A 7 -37.52 0.03 -17.76
N PRO A 8 -36.42 -0.62 -18.20
CA PRO A 8 -35.84 -1.72 -17.45
C PRO A 8 -35.56 -1.27 -16.01
N PRO A 9 -35.74 -2.15 -15.01
CA PRO A 9 -35.45 -1.79 -13.63
C PRO A 9 -34.00 -1.32 -13.54
N THR A 10 -33.80 -0.11 -12.98
CA THR A 10 -32.46 0.39 -12.66
C THR A 10 -31.84 -0.57 -11.66
N THR A 11 -30.86 -1.34 -12.13
CA THR A 11 -30.01 -2.17 -11.28
C THR A 11 -29.24 -1.25 -10.34
N LEU A 12 -29.51 -1.37 -9.04
CA LEU A 12 -28.73 -0.67 -8.01
C LEU A 12 -27.27 -1.10 -8.12
N ARG A 13 -26.35 -0.14 -8.20
CA ARG A 13 -24.92 -0.40 -8.32
C ARG A 13 -24.27 -0.38 -6.94
N PRO A 14 -23.57 -1.45 -6.52
CA PRO A 14 -22.81 -1.43 -5.28
C PRO A 14 -21.74 -0.34 -5.30
N GLY A 15 -21.45 0.21 -4.12
CA GLY A 15 -20.56 1.36 -3.96
C GLY A 15 -21.13 2.70 -4.45
N ILE A 16 -22.25 2.73 -5.18
CA ILE A 16 -22.90 3.97 -5.64
C ILE A 16 -24.28 4.09 -5.00
N ASP A 17 -25.20 3.20 -5.37
CA ASP A 17 -26.61 3.24 -4.98
C ASP A 17 -26.88 2.39 -3.71
N VAL A 18 -26.06 1.37 -3.47
CA VAL A 18 -26.07 0.52 -2.27
C VAL A 18 -24.65 0.31 -1.74
N PRO A 19 -24.44 -0.04 -0.45
CA PRO A 19 -23.11 -0.26 0.09
C PRO A 19 -22.32 -1.33 -0.66
N ASP A 20 -21.01 -1.14 -0.83
CA ASP A 20 -20.08 -2.18 -1.28
C ASP A 20 -19.78 -3.20 -0.17
N HIS A 21 -18.91 -4.18 -0.44
CA HIS A 21 -18.51 -5.19 0.55
C HIS A 21 -17.79 -4.62 1.80
N ARG A 22 -17.33 -3.36 1.75
CA ARG A 22 -16.75 -2.62 2.88
C ARG A 22 -17.73 -1.58 3.46
N GLY A 23 -19.00 -1.63 3.08
CA GLY A 23 -20.03 -0.72 3.59
C GLY A 23 -20.01 0.69 3.00
N ARG A 24 -19.25 0.95 1.94
CA ARG A 24 -19.08 2.31 1.35
C ARG A 24 -20.12 2.61 0.28
N THR A 25 -20.50 3.89 0.17
CA THR A 25 -21.36 4.42 -0.92
C THR A 25 -20.77 5.71 -1.49
N GLY A 26 -21.31 6.20 -2.61
CA GLY A 26 -20.85 7.43 -3.26
C GLY A 26 -19.43 7.33 -3.83
N LEU A 27 -18.97 6.13 -4.21
CA LEU A 27 -17.64 5.92 -4.78
C LEU A 27 -17.45 6.68 -6.11
N ASP A 28 -18.53 7.03 -6.81
CA ASP A 28 -18.59 7.88 -8.01
C ASP A 28 -18.49 9.39 -7.70
N GLN A 29 -18.37 9.77 -6.43
CA GLN A 29 -18.16 11.16 -6.02
C GLN A 29 -16.69 11.49 -5.71
N ALA A 30 -15.79 10.51 -5.84
CA ALA A 30 -14.37 10.66 -5.53
C ALA A 30 -13.75 11.85 -6.30
N GLY A 31 -13.29 12.86 -5.56
CA GLY A 31 -12.65 14.05 -6.12
C GLY A 31 -13.60 15.08 -6.74
N ARG A 32 -14.91 14.83 -6.79
CA ARG A 32 -15.92 15.82 -7.20
C ARG A 32 -15.91 17.01 -6.25
N GLY A 33 -16.01 18.21 -6.80
CA GLY A 33 -16.07 19.45 -6.01
C GLY A 33 -14.74 19.89 -5.38
N LEU A 34 -13.65 19.15 -5.57
CA LEU A 34 -12.32 19.61 -5.14
C LEU A 34 -11.91 20.87 -5.92
N ASP A 35 -11.49 21.90 -5.18
CA ASP A 35 -11.10 23.21 -5.70
C ASP A 35 -9.68 23.63 -5.28
N ARG A 36 -8.99 22.79 -4.49
CA ARG A 36 -7.60 23.00 -4.01
C ARG A 36 -6.57 23.21 -5.13
N ASN A 37 -6.87 22.77 -6.35
CA ASN A 37 -6.07 23.09 -7.53
C ASN A 37 -6.97 23.77 -8.58
N PRO A 38 -6.88 25.10 -8.76
CA PRO A 38 -7.75 25.83 -9.68
C PRO A 38 -7.51 25.50 -11.16
N ALA A 39 -6.46 24.72 -11.47
CA ALA A 39 -6.18 24.21 -12.81
C ALA A 39 -6.84 22.84 -13.08
N VAL A 40 -7.61 22.28 -12.16
CA VAL A 40 -8.25 20.95 -12.31
C VAL A 40 -9.74 21.06 -12.02
N VAL A 41 -10.59 20.47 -12.86
CA VAL A 41 -12.03 20.34 -12.61
C VAL A 41 -12.48 18.92 -12.92
N VAL A 42 -12.92 18.16 -11.92
CA VAL A 42 -13.42 16.79 -12.11
C VAL A 42 -14.83 16.82 -12.73
N ARG A 43 -14.97 16.25 -13.93
CA ARG A 43 -16.18 16.27 -14.75
C ARG A 43 -16.98 14.99 -14.72
N ASP A 44 -16.29 13.85 -14.65
CA ASP A 44 -16.93 12.56 -14.50
C ASP A 44 -16.10 11.57 -13.68
N VAL A 45 -16.77 10.66 -12.97
CA VAL A 45 -16.13 9.57 -12.22
C VAL A 45 -17.00 8.32 -12.38
N GLU A 46 -16.49 7.37 -13.13
CA GLU A 46 -17.13 6.08 -13.38
C GLU A 46 -16.45 5.02 -12.49
N VAL A 47 -17.23 4.30 -11.68
CA VAL A 47 -16.73 3.09 -10.98
C VAL A 47 -16.75 1.94 -11.97
N THR A 48 -15.57 1.49 -12.40
CA THR A 48 -15.42 0.44 -13.41
C THR A 48 -15.22 -0.94 -12.78
N SER A 49 -14.80 -1.00 -11.51
CA SER A 49 -14.79 -2.21 -10.69
C SER A 49 -14.87 -1.86 -9.20
N ASP A 50 -15.60 -2.67 -8.44
CA ASP A 50 -15.85 -2.54 -7.00
C ASP A 50 -15.69 -3.88 -6.26
N GLY A 51 -14.79 -4.73 -6.77
CA GLY A 51 -14.38 -5.99 -6.13
C GLY A 51 -13.60 -5.72 -4.83
N TRP A 52 -12.49 -6.42 -4.57
CA TRP A 52 -11.71 -6.22 -3.33
C TRP A 52 -11.26 -4.76 -3.10
N HIS A 53 -10.96 -4.05 -4.19
CA HIS A 53 -10.57 -2.65 -4.23
C HIS A 53 -11.34 -1.95 -5.36
N VAL A 54 -11.29 -0.61 -5.39
CA VAL A 54 -12.13 0.17 -6.31
C VAL A 54 -11.30 0.66 -7.50
N LEU A 55 -11.71 0.32 -8.72
CA LEU A 55 -11.18 0.93 -9.94
C LEU A 55 -12.13 2.01 -10.43
N ARG A 56 -11.59 3.19 -10.69
CA ARG A 56 -12.35 4.32 -11.22
C ARG A 56 -11.75 4.81 -12.52
N ARG A 57 -12.60 5.27 -13.43
CA ARG A 57 -12.23 6.07 -14.59
C ARG A 57 -12.72 7.49 -14.39
N THR A 58 -11.79 8.42 -14.27
CA THR A 58 -12.07 9.82 -13.97
C THR A 58 -11.82 10.67 -15.19
N THR A 59 -12.83 11.43 -15.60
CA THR A 59 -12.74 12.46 -16.64
C THR A 59 -12.64 13.83 -15.98
N PHE A 60 -11.62 14.62 -16.33
CA PHE A 60 -11.40 15.93 -15.74
C PHE A 60 -10.83 16.92 -16.75
N ASP A 61 -11.13 18.20 -16.54
CA ASP A 61 -10.47 19.27 -17.27
C ASP A 61 -9.21 19.69 -16.53
N TYR A 62 -8.11 19.84 -17.27
CA TYR A 62 -6.83 20.31 -16.76
C TYR A 62 -6.32 21.50 -17.57
N ARG A 63 -5.96 22.59 -16.87
CA ARG A 63 -5.32 23.75 -17.48
C ARG A 63 -3.82 23.51 -17.53
N ARG A 64 -3.31 23.30 -18.75
CA ARG A 64 -1.88 23.11 -19.01
C ARG A 64 -1.09 24.39 -18.74
N ARG A 65 0.24 24.26 -18.72
CA ARG A 65 1.16 25.39 -18.48
C ARG A 65 1.04 26.51 -19.52
N ASP A 66 0.60 26.20 -20.73
CA ASP A 66 0.32 27.18 -21.81
C ASP A 66 -1.01 27.93 -21.62
N GLY A 67 -1.76 27.65 -20.55
CA GLY A 67 -3.06 28.23 -20.24
C GLY A 67 -4.24 27.55 -20.92
N ARG A 68 -4.01 26.58 -21.82
CA ARG A 68 -5.06 25.87 -22.54
C ARG A 68 -5.69 24.80 -21.66
N TRP A 69 -7.02 24.72 -21.72
CA TRP A 69 -7.77 23.63 -21.09
C TRP A 69 -7.81 22.40 -22.01
N VAL A 70 -7.59 21.23 -21.41
CA VAL A 70 -7.82 19.93 -22.04
C VAL A 70 -8.71 19.09 -21.16
N THR A 71 -9.55 18.27 -21.77
CA THR A 71 -10.21 17.18 -21.06
C THR A 71 -9.33 15.94 -21.17
N GLU A 72 -9.04 15.34 -20.03
CA GLU A 72 -8.26 14.10 -19.93
C GLU A 72 -9.06 13.04 -19.18
N GLN A 73 -8.67 11.79 -19.40
CA GLN A 73 -9.24 10.63 -18.72
C GLN A 73 -8.12 9.79 -18.11
N ARG A 74 -8.29 9.33 -16.88
CA ARG A 74 -7.34 8.45 -16.18
C ARG A 74 -8.09 7.38 -15.42
N GLU A 75 -7.51 6.19 -15.37
CA GLU A 75 -7.93 5.15 -14.44
C GLU A 75 -7.09 5.23 -13.17
N SER A 76 -7.75 5.09 -12.02
CA SER A 76 -7.09 5.04 -10.72
C SER A 76 -7.61 3.86 -9.90
N TYR A 77 -6.69 3.04 -9.42
CA TYR A 77 -6.96 1.91 -8.55
C TYR A 77 -6.77 2.31 -7.10
N ASP A 78 -7.85 2.14 -6.32
CA ASP A 78 -7.96 2.60 -4.95
C ASP A 78 -8.03 1.42 -3.98
N ARG A 79 -6.87 1.16 -3.38
CA ARG A 79 -6.64 0.03 -2.48
C ARG A 79 -6.70 0.40 -1.00
N GLY A 80 -6.84 1.69 -0.70
CA GLY A 80 -6.57 2.24 0.62
C GLY A 80 -5.11 2.68 0.77
N ASN A 81 -4.81 3.21 1.95
CA ASN A 81 -3.45 3.52 2.38
C ASN A 81 -2.94 2.40 3.28
N GLY A 82 -1.64 2.38 3.52
CA GLY A 82 -1.01 1.40 4.42
C GLY A 82 0.14 2.00 5.21
N ALA A 83 0.75 1.16 6.03
CA ALA A 83 1.97 1.47 6.76
C ALA A 83 2.99 0.35 6.58
N THR A 84 4.28 0.67 6.75
CA THR A 84 5.38 -0.30 6.67
C THR A 84 6.46 0.01 7.70
N ILE A 85 7.18 -1.02 8.13
CA ILE A 85 8.21 -0.91 9.16
C ILE A 85 9.44 -1.76 8.86
N LEU A 86 10.61 -1.18 9.09
CA LEU A 86 11.86 -1.93 9.18
C LEU A 86 12.25 -2.05 10.66
N LEU A 87 12.23 -3.29 11.15
CA LEU A 87 12.77 -3.61 12.47
C LEU A 87 14.27 -3.89 12.35
N TYR A 88 15.06 -3.29 13.23
CA TYR A 88 16.52 -3.43 13.21
C TYR A 88 17.09 -3.70 14.60
N ASP A 89 18.16 -4.48 14.67
CA ASP A 89 18.97 -4.65 15.87
C ASP A 89 20.34 -4.03 15.61
N ALA A 90 20.57 -2.85 16.19
CA ALA A 90 21.84 -2.13 16.01
C ALA A 90 23.03 -2.85 16.64
N GLY A 91 22.81 -3.65 17.70
CA GLY A 91 23.87 -4.38 18.39
C GLY A 91 24.34 -5.61 17.62
N ARG A 92 23.40 -6.33 16.98
CA ARG A 92 23.69 -7.48 16.11
C ARG A 92 23.94 -7.11 14.66
N GLY A 93 23.61 -5.88 14.26
CA GLY A 93 23.72 -5.43 12.87
C GLY A 93 22.75 -6.15 11.94
N THR A 94 21.57 -6.53 12.44
CA THR A 94 20.56 -7.29 11.69
C THR A 94 19.30 -6.49 11.46
N VAL A 95 18.52 -6.92 10.46
CA VAL A 95 17.16 -6.44 10.20
C VAL A 95 16.20 -7.62 10.11
N LEU A 96 14.95 -7.36 10.48
CA LEU A 96 13.86 -8.32 10.35
C LEU A 96 12.99 -7.92 9.15
N LEU A 97 12.81 -8.86 8.24
CA LEU A 97 12.03 -8.74 7.02
C LEU A 97 11.05 -9.93 6.92
N THR A 98 10.14 -9.86 5.98
CA THR A 98 9.24 -10.94 5.59
C THR A 98 9.62 -11.51 4.23
N ARG A 99 9.20 -12.73 3.95
CA ARG A 99 9.22 -13.34 2.62
C ARG A 99 7.87 -13.97 2.33
N GLN A 100 7.20 -13.51 1.28
CA GLN A 100 5.82 -13.93 0.98
C GLN A 100 5.53 -13.92 -0.52
N PHE A 101 4.53 -14.69 -0.94
CA PHE A 101 4.11 -14.79 -2.34
C PHE A 101 3.31 -13.56 -2.77
N ARG A 102 3.73 -12.92 -3.87
CA ARG A 102 3.01 -11.81 -4.50
C ARG A 102 2.63 -12.18 -5.93
N PHE A 103 1.35 -12.54 -6.12
CA PHE A 103 0.80 -12.88 -7.44
C PHE A 103 1.08 -11.82 -8.53
N PRO A 104 0.91 -10.50 -8.28
CA PRO A 104 1.19 -9.49 -9.30
C PRO A 104 2.64 -9.47 -9.79
N ALA A 105 3.61 -9.75 -8.91
CA ALA A 105 5.01 -9.85 -9.28
C ALA A 105 5.28 -11.15 -10.05
N TYR A 106 4.68 -12.27 -9.61
CA TYR A 106 4.80 -13.56 -10.28
C TYR A 106 4.33 -13.52 -11.75
N VAL A 107 3.19 -12.89 -12.02
CA VAL A 107 2.69 -12.73 -13.40
C VAL A 107 3.42 -11.64 -14.19
N ASN A 108 4.33 -10.91 -13.55
CA ASN A 108 5.16 -9.86 -14.12
C ASN A 108 6.65 -10.19 -13.97
N ASP A 109 7.02 -11.39 -14.43
CA ASP A 109 8.39 -11.87 -14.62
C ASP A 109 9.24 -12.11 -13.35
N HIS A 110 8.69 -11.99 -12.13
CA HIS A 110 9.40 -12.47 -10.93
C HIS A 110 9.53 -14.00 -10.98
N PRO A 111 10.72 -14.59 -10.74
CA PRO A 111 10.99 -16.02 -10.99
C PRO A 111 10.07 -16.99 -10.26
N ASP A 112 9.70 -16.69 -9.02
CA ASP A 112 8.87 -17.54 -8.15
C ASP A 112 7.75 -16.78 -7.42
N GLY A 113 7.62 -15.47 -7.67
CA GLY A 113 6.72 -14.58 -6.93
C GLY A 113 7.04 -14.35 -5.44
N MET A 114 8.11 -14.94 -4.89
CA MET A 114 8.44 -14.81 -3.46
C MET A 114 9.30 -13.56 -3.23
N LEU A 115 8.67 -12.48 -2.75
CA LEU A 115 9.36 -11.23 -2.48
C LEU A 115 9.85 -11.19 -1.04
N ILE A 116 11.03 -10.59 -0.84
CA ILE A 116 11.54 -10.19 0.47
C ILE A 116 11.14 -8.74 0.72
N GLU A 117 10.48 -8.50 1.85
CA GLU A 117 9.79 -7.24 2.12
C GLU A 117 9.99 -6.76 3.57
N ALA A 118 9.93 -5.46 3.79
CA ALA A 118 9.63 -4.89 5.09
C ALA A 118 8.17 -5.19 5.43
N ALA A 119 7.90 -5.49 6.71
CA ALA A 119 6.54 -5.75 7.18
C ALA A 119 5.61 -4.58 6.86
N ALA A 120 4.40 -4.87 6.42
CA ALA A 120 3.47 -3.85 5.94
C ALA A 120 2.05 -4.37 5.82
N GLY A 121 1.09 -3.47 6.04
CA GLY A 121 -0.31 -3.77 5.76
C GLY A 121 -1.17 -2.53 5.60
N LEU A 122 -2.46 -2.76 5.37
CA LEU A 122 -3.45 -1.69 5.19
C LEU A 122 -3.76 -1.02 6.54
N LEU A 123 -4.24 0.22 6.46
CA LEU A 123 -4.65 0.93 7.68
C LEU A 123 -5.93 0.36 8.29
N ASP A 124 -6.87 -0.15 7.48
CA ASP A 124 -8.14 -0.75 7.93
C ASP A 124 -8.86 0.03 9.06
N ASP A 125 -9.02 1.34 8.81
CA ASP A 125 -9.62 2.35 9.70
C ASP A 125 -8.79 2.76 10.94
N ASP A 126 -7.64 2.11 11.18
CA ASP A 126 -6.67 2.54 12.19
C ASP A 126 -5.85 3.76 11.74
N ASP A 127 -5.25 4.45 12.71
CA ASP A 127 -4.17 5.39 12.41
C ASP A 127 -2.87 4.63 12.02
N PRO A 128 -1.96 5.25 11.26
CA PRO A 128 -0.76 4.58 10.76
C PRO A 128 0.14 3.94 11.82
N GLU A 129 0.20 4.49 13.04
CA GLU A 129 1.02 3.91 14.10
C GLU A 129 0.35 2.66 14.69
N THR A 130 -0.96 2.73 14.94
CA THR A 130 -1.74 1.58 15.42
C THR A 130 -1.69 0.42 14.41
N ALA A 131 -1.93 0.71 13.13
CA ALA A 131 -1.89 -0.29 12.06
C ALA A 131 -0.53 -0.98 12.01
N ILE A 132 0.59 -0.23 11.98
CA ILE A 132 1.90 -0.86 11.81
C ILE A 132 2.37 -1.66 13.04
N ARG A 133 1.88 -1.32 14.24
CA ARG A 133 2.11 -2.13 15.44
C ARG A 133 1.40 -3.46 15.35
N ARG A 134 0.14 -3.46 14.89
CA ARG A 134 -0.64 -4.67 14.65
C ARG A 134 0.06 -5.56 13.63
N GLU A 135 0.41 -5.01 12.46
CA GLU A 135 1.10 -5.75 11.40
C GLU A 135 2.45 -6.33 11.85
N ALA A 136 3.25 -5.59 12.62
CA ALA A 136 4.50 -6.11 13.15
C ALA A 136 4.30 -7.28 14.13
N SER A 137 3.22 -7.26 14.91
CA SER A 137 2.86 -8.37 15.80
C SER A 137 2.38 -9.59 14.99
N GLU A 138 1.56 -9.37 13.97
CA GLU A 138 0.97 -10.42 13.12
C GLU A 138 2.01 -11.05 12.18
N GLU A 139 2.71 -10.25 11.38
CA GLU A 139 3.66 -10.74 10.37
C GLU A 139 4.98 -11.21 10.98
N LEU A 140 5.54 -10.46 11.96
CA LEU A 140 6.89 -10.70 12.49
C LEU A 140 6.90 -11.29 13.90
N GLY A 141 5.76 -11.33 14.60
CA GLY A 141 5.69 -11.80 15.98
C GLY A 141 6.41 -10.87 16.96
N VAL A 142 6.46 -9.56 16.69
CA VAL A 142 7.20 -8.59 17.51
C VAL A 142 6.28 -7.50 18.07
N ASP A 143 6.32 -7.33 19.39
CA ASP A 143 5.69 -6.18 20.05
C ASP A 143 6.63 -4.97 19.96
N VAL A 144 6.34 -4.09 19.01
CA VAL A 144 7.23 -2.95 18.73
C VAL A 144 7.21 -1.93 19.87
N GLY A 145 8.40 -1.50 20.30
CA GLY A 145 8.56 -0.43 21.29
C GLY A 145 8.43 0.97 20.69
N THR A 146 9.53 1.73 20.73
CA THR A 146 9.58 3.10 20.20
C THR A 146 9.58 3.09 18.67
N LEU A 147 8.54 3.67 18.08
CA LEU A 147 8.42 3.87 16.64
C LEU A 147 9.02 5.20 16.23
N ARG A 148 9.76 5.20 15.11
CA ARG A 148 10.18 6.42 14.43
C ARG A 148 9.53 6.46 13.06
N HIS A 149 8.69 7.47 12.86
CA HIS A 149 8.22 7.84 11.52
C HIS A 149 9.38 8.35 10.67
N VAL A 150 9.42 7.92 9.42
CA VAL A 150 10.49 8.21 8.45
C VAL A 150 10.01 9.25 7.45
N PHE A 151 8.97 8.92 6.69
CA PHE A 151 8.30 9.76 5.71
C PHE A 151 6.99 9.09 5.25
N ASP A 152 6.22 9.81 4.44
CA ASP A 152 5.09 9.26 3.68
C ASP A 152 5.41 9.30 2.19
N ALA A 153 5.05 8.27 1.43
CA ALA A 153 5.24 8.24 -0.02
C ALA A 153 4.02 7.70 -0.76
N TYR A 154 3.74 8.27 -1.94
CA TYR A 154 2.87 7.65 -2.92
C TYR A 154 3.68 6.65 -3.74
N MET A 155 3.31 5.38 -3.72
CA MET A 155 4.15 4.31 -4.30
C MET A 155 4.07 4.24 -5.82
N SER A 156 2.90 4.49 -6.41
CA SER A 156 2.70 4.51 -7.86
C SER A 156 1.66 5.56 -8.28
N PRO A 157 1.97 6.87 -8.12
CA PRO A 157 1.00 7.97 -8.24
C PRO A 157 0.46 8.20 -9.66
N GLY A 158 0.93 7.45 -10.66
CA GLY A 158 0.38 7.50 -12.01
C GLY A 158 -1.02 6.87 -12.12
N SER A 159 -1.32 5.86 -11.30
CA SER A 159 -2.56 5.08 -11.40
C SER A 159 -3.02 4.43 -10.09
N VAL A 160 -2.26 4.53 -9.00
CA VAL A 160 -2.64 3.96 -7.69
C VAL A 160 -2.73 5.08 -6.67
N THR A 161 -3.79 5.07 -5.86
CA THR A 161 -4.05 6.13 -4.87
C THR A 161 -3.21 5.98 -3.59
N GLU A 162 -2.66 4.79 -3.36
CA GLU A 162 -1.98 4.39 -2.13
C GLU A 162 -0.89 5.37 -1.71
N ARG A 163 -1.03 5.87 -0.49
CA ARG A 163 0.04 6.47 0.29
C ARG A 163 0.45 5.49 1.37
N LEU A 164 1.75 5.23 1.46
CA LEU A 164 2.34 4.37 2.47
C LEU A 164 3.06 5.22 3.53
N HIS A 165 2.83 4.89 4.80
CA HIS A 165 3.45 5.52 5.96
C HIS A 165 4.65 4.69 6.44
N PHE A 166 5.85 5.27 6.46
CA PHE A 166 7.09 4.53 6.69
C PHE A 166 7.60 4.70 8.12
N TYR A 167 7.98 3.58 8.73
CA TYR A 167 8.50 3.52 10.08
C TYR A 167 9.79 2.72 10.16
N VAL A 168 10.58 3.01 11.19
CA VAL A 168 11.62 2.10 11.70
C VAL A 168 11.45 1.95 13.20
N ALA A 169 11.88 0.82 13.74
CA ALA A 169 11.98 0.64 15.19
C ALA A 169 13.13 -0.30 15.55
N PRO A 170 13.85 -0.03 16.65
CA PRO A 170 14.78 -1.00 17.19
C PRO A 170 13.98 -2.21 17.72
N TYR A 171 14.56 -3.40 17.58
CA TYR A 171 14.06 -4.60 18.25
C TYR A 171 15.22 -5.42 18.80
N THR A 172 14.89 -6.31 19.72
CA THR A 172 15.75 -7.36 20.24
C THR A 172 14.97 -8.68 20.24
N PRO A 173 15.64 -9.85 20.35
CA PRO A 173 14.95 -11.14 20.46
C PRO A 173 14.02 -11.24 21.68
N ALA A 174 14.18 -10.37 22.69
CA ALA A 174 13.30 -10.33 23.85
C ALA A 174 11.92 -9.71 23.54
N ASP A 175 11.80 -9.00 22.42
CA ASP A 175 10.55 -8.39 21.96
C ASP A 175 9.72 -9.35 21.09
N GLN A 176 10.23 -10.55 20.79
CA GLN A 176 9.48 -11.59 20.08
C GLN A 176 8.44 -12.23 21.00
N THR A 177 7.18 -12.11 20.61
CA THR A 177 6.01 -12.65 21.32
C THR A 177 5.41 -13.88 20.63
N GLY A 178 5.79 -14.14 19.39
CA GLY A 178 5.35 -15.29 18.61
C GLY A 178 6.24 -15.58 17.40
N PRO A 179 5.91 -16.61 16.61
CA PRO A 179 6.66 -16.96 15.41
C PRO A 179 6.46 -15.97 14.24
N GLY A 180 5.49 -15.06 14.34
CA GLY A 180 4.97 -14.29 13.20
C GLY A 180 4.21 -15.19 12.24
N GLY A 181 4.18 -14.80 10.97
CA GLY A 181 3.61 -15.60 9.88
C GLY A 181 2.28 -15.10 9.32
N GLY A 182 1.77 -13.99 9.84
CA GLY A 182 0.52 -13.39 9.41
C GLY A 182 -0.71 -14.09 9.98
N VAL A 183 -1.88 -13.73 9.43
CA VAL A 183 -3.17 -14.24 9.87
C VAL A 183 -3.60 -15.42 8.99
N ALA A 184 -3.43 -16.64 9.49
CA ALA A 184 -3.79 -17.87 8.73
C ALA A 184 -5.26 -17.91 8.27
N ALA A 185 -6.18 -17.28 9.01
CA ALA A 185 -7.59 -17.18 8.61
C ALA A 185 -7.82 -16.30 7.37
N GLU A 186 -6.88 -15.41 7.06
CA GLU A 186 -6.88 -14.54 5.88
C GLU A 186 -6.11 -15.16 4.70
N GLY A 187 -5.60 -16.38 4.89
CA GLY A 187 -4.86 -17.12 3.87
C GLY A 187 -3.41 -16.65 3.72
N GLU A 188 -2.88 -15.93 4.71
CA GLU A 188 -1.49 -15.49 4.73
C GLU A 188 -0.54 -16.65 5.06
N ASP A 189 0.60 -16.66 4.36
CA ASP A 189 1.73 -17.58 4.58
C ASP A 189 3.01 -16.75 4.43
N ILE A 190 3.49 -16.24 5.56
CA ILE A 190 4.58 -15.28 5.61
C ILE A 190 5.78 -15.90 6.34
N GLU A 191 6.95 -15.86 5.72
CA GLU A 191 8.20 -16.30 6.33
C GLU A 191 8.90 -15.10 6.98
N THR A 192 9.18 -15.16 8.28
CA THR A 192 10.03 -14.18 8.96
C THR A 192 11.49 -14.47 8.67
N ILE A 193 12.24 -13.49 8.16
CA ILE A 193 13.68 -13.61 7.90
C ILE A 193 14.47 -12.56 8.68
N GLU A 194 15.42 -13.01 9.50
CA GLU A 194 16.41 -12.15 10.14
C GLU A 194 17.74 -12.28 9.38
N ILE A 195 18.25 -11.17 8.84
CA ILE A 195 19.48 -11.15 8.05
C ILE A 195 20.40 -10.00 8.48
N ALA A 196 21.70 -10.14 8.21
CA ALA A 196 22.64 -9.04 8.40
C ALA A 196 22.24 -7.86 7.51
N PHE A 197 22.32 -6.64 8.06
CA PHE A 197 21.95 -5.44 7.33
C PHE A 197 22.80 -5.23 6.07
N SER A 198 24.09 -5.56 6.14
CA SER A 198 24.98 -5.55 4.97
C SER A 198 24.54 -6.50 3.86
N ASP A 199 24.03 -7.68 4.24
CA ASP A 199 23.55 -8.67 3.28
C ASP A 199 22.25 -8.22 2.64
N ALA A 200 21.35 -7.60 3.42
CA ALA A 200 20.13 -6.99 2.89
C ALA A 200 20.44 -5.92 1.83
N LEU A 201 21.47 -5.08 2.06
CA LEU A 201 21.91 -4.10 1.07
C LEU A 201 22.51 -4.77 -0.18
N ALA A 202 23.34 -5.80 -0.02
CA ALA A 202 23.88 -6.56 -1.15
C ALA A 202 22.78 -7.26 -1.97
N MET A 203 21.70 -7.69 -1.31
CA MET A 203 20.54 -8.29 -1.96
C MET A 203 19.73 -7.29 -2.79
N ILE A 204 19.80 -5.99 -2.51
CA ILE A 204 19.25 -4.96 -3.40
C ILE A 204 20.08 -4.90 -4.68
N ASP A 205 21.41 -4.89 -4.55
CA ASP A 205 22.33 -4.75 -5.69
C ASP A 205 22.24 -5.92 -6.68
N ASP A 206 22.06 -7.15 -6.18
CA ASP A 206 21.95 -8.34 -7.03
C ASP A 206 20.51 -8.74 -7.39
N GLY A 207 19.51 -7.95 -6.98
CA GLY A 207 18.11 -8.13 -7.36
C GLY A 207 17.36 -9.23 -6.60
N ARG A 208 17.89 -9.71 -5.47
CA ARG A 208 17.14 -10.58 -4.53
C ARG A 208 16.11 -9.82 -3.71
N ILE A 209 16.33 -8.51 -3.47
CA ILE A 209 15.33 -7.59 -2.92
C ILE A 209 14.94 -6.60 -4.02
N VAL A 210 13.70 -6.72 -4.49
CA VAL A 210 13.13 -5.90 -5.58
C VAL A 210 11.84 -5.19 -5.19
N ASP A 211 11.55 -5.14 -3.89
CA ASP A 211 10.39 -4.44 -3.35
C ASP A 211 10.73 -2.98 -3.01
N GLY A 212 9.95 -2.05 -3.58
CA GLY A 212 10.23 -0.61 -3.51
C GLY A 212 10.27 -0.05 -2.08
N LYS A 213 9.26 -0.38 -1.25
CA LYS A 213 9.20 0.12 0.15
C LYS A 213 10.37 -0.40 0.98
N SER A 214 10.78 -1.65 0.75
CA SER A 214 11.93 -2.27 1.42
C SER A 214 13.24 -1.62 1.03
N ILE A 215 13.47 -1.42 -0.27
CA ILE A 215 14.64 -0.71 -0.79
C ILE A 215 14.73 0.69 -0.15
N MET A 216 13.61 1.42 -0.09
CA MET A 216 13.56 2.75 0.50
C MET A 216 13.93 2.75 1.98
N LEU A 217 13.41 1.82 2.79
CA LEU A 217 13.73 1.73 4.22
C LEU A 217 15.18 1.30 4.46
N LEU A 218 15.67 0.29 3.73
CA LEU A 218 17.05 -0.19 3.86
C LEU A 218 18.06 0.90 3.47
N GLN A 219 17.83 1.59 2.36
CA GLN A 219 18.68 2.70 1.93
C GLN A 219 18.60 3.89 2.90
N TRP A 220 17.40 4.24 3.38
CA TRP A 220 17.28 5.27 4.41
C TRP A 220 18.01 4.88 5.70
N ALA A 221 17.92 3.61 6.12
CA ALA A 221 18.60 3.11 7.30
C ALA A 221 20.13 3.20 7.17
N ALA A 222 20.67 2.91 5.98
CA ALA A 222 22.09 3.04 5.68
C ALA A 222 22.53 4.52 5.75
N LEU A 223 21.76 5.43 5.14
CA LEU A 223 22.04 6.87 5.15
C LEU A 223 21.97 7.49 6.55
N ASN A 224 21.23 6.87 7.47
CA ASN A 224 21.06 7.34 8.85
C ASN A 224 21.88 6.55 9.87
N GLY A 225 22.71 5.58 9.44
CA GLY A 225 23.64 4.84 10.29
C GLY A 225 22.98 4.00 11.38
N LEU A 226 21.80 3.43 11.12
CA LEU A 226 21.02 2.65 12.11
C LEU A 226 21.66 1.31 12.49
N CYS A 227 22.25 0.64 11.51
CA CYS A 227 23.09 -0.53 11.70
C CYS A 227 24.41 -0.17 11.01
N GLN A 228 25.40 0.28 11.80
CA GLN A 228 26.69 0.70 11.25
C GLN A 228 27.27 -0.45 10.42
N VAL A 229 27.37 -0.23 9.11
CA VAL A 229 28.19 -1.06 8.22
C VAL A 229 29.62 -0.57 8.42
N PRO A 230 30.57 -1.43 8.82
CA PRO A 230 31.96 -1.02 8.98
C PRO A 230 32.57 -0.43 7.70
#